data_AF-A0A0E4BRP9-F1
#
_entry.id   AF-A0A0E4BRP9-F1
#
_cell.length_a   1.000
_cell.length_b   1.000
_cell.length_c   1.000
_cell.angle_alpha   90.00
_cell.angle_beta   90.00
_cell.angle_gamma   90.00
#
_symmetry.space_group_name_H-M   'P 1'
#
loop_
_entity.id
_entity.type
_entity.pdbx_description
1 polymer ?
#
loop_
_entity_poly.entity_id
_entity_poly.type
_entity_poly.pdbx_seq_one_letter_code
_entity_poly.pdbx_strand_id
1 'polypeptide(L)'
;MGYLHDGHLALIAASQAKCDVTVVSIFVNPTQFGANEDLSTYLRDFLRDEELCRDLVLRSSSRPMHRKSIRAISKPLLNLATSRNLYAALSGPDIFAVRLSSASCSNMVQPHVAFLGQKDVQQCVVVRRMVVDLNVPIEIVTVPTVREKDGPAMSSRNRYLS
;
A
#
# COMPACT_ATOMS: atom_id res chain seq x y z
N MET A 1 2.37 -3.59 2.67
CA MET A 1 2.37 -5.06 2.88
C MET A 1 2.30 -5.41 4.37
N GLY A 2 1.64 -4.60 5.20
CA GLY A 2 1.66 -4.79 6.66
C GLY A 2 2.96 -4.36 7.32
N TYR A 3 3.06 -4.64 8.61
CA TYR A 3 4.10 -4.18 9.52
C TYR A 3 4.26 -2.65 9.44
N LEU A 4 3.18 -1.95 9.80
CA LEU A 4 3.00 -0.52 9.60
C LEU A 4 3.97 0.31 10.45
N HIS A 5 4.33 1.48 9.91
CA HIS A 5 5.25 2.47 10.47
C HIS A 5 4.78 3.88 10.09
N ASP A 6 5.42 4.95 10.55
CA ASP A 6 4.87 6.31 10.38
C ASP A 6 4.73 6.74 8.92
N GLY A 7 5.58 6.24 8.02
CA GLY A 7 5.36 6.37 6.56
C GLY A 7 4.00 5.83 6.08
N HIS A 8 3.53 4.71 6.63
CA HIS A 8 2.19 4.19 6.35
C HIS A 8 1.10 5.04 7.02
N LEU A 9 1.33 5.48 8.26
CA LEU A 9 0.37 6.33 8.98
C LEU A 9 0.16 7.68 8.27
N ALA A 10 1.21 8.22 7.62
CA ALA A 10 1.11 9.42 6.78
C ALA A 10 0.20 9.21 5.56
N LEU A 11 0.22 8.03 4.93
CA LEU A 11 -0.71 7.67 3.84
C LEU A 11 -2.15 7.63 4.34
N ILE A 12 -2.38 7.01 5.50
CA ILE A 12 -3.71 6.91 6.11
C ILE A 12 -4.23 8.31 6.47
N ALA A 13 -3.39 9.16 7.07
CA ALA A 13 -3.74 10.54 7.42
C ALA A 13 -4.08 11.38 6.16
N ALA A 14 -3.31 11.25 5.08
CA ALA A 14 -3.60 11.91 3.81
C ALA A 14 -4.94 11.43 3.22
N SER A 15 -5.24 10.12 3.32
CA SER A 15 -6.54 9.57 2.91
C SER A 15 -7.67 10.15 3.73
N GLN A 16 -7.56 10.16 5.06
CA GLN A 16 -8.57 10.73 5.93
C GLN A 16 -8.77 12.23 5.69
N ALA A 17 -7.75 12.98 5.28
CA ALA A 17 -7.87 14.40 4.98
C ALA A 17 -8.69 14.67 3.70
N LYS A 18 -8.69 13.73 2.75
CA LYS A 18 -9.32 13.89 1.43
C LYS A 18 -10.60 13.05 1.23
N CYS A 19 -10.81 12.01 2.02
CA CYS A 19 -11.86 11.01 1.82
C CYS A 19 -12.71 10.81 3.08
N ASP A 20 -13.98 10.44 2.89
CA ASP A 20 -14.90 10.10 3.99
C ASP A 20 -14.61 8.72 4.58
N VAL A 21 -14.20 7.78 3.73
CA VAL A 21 -13.89 6.40 4.08
C VAL A 21 -12.47 6.07 3.61
N THR A 22 -11.68 5.51 4.51
CA THR A 22 -10.34 5.03 4.22
C THR A 22 -10.31 3.50 4.31
N VAL A 23 -9.74 2.85 3.30
CA VAL A 23 -9.52 1.40 3.30
C VAL A 23 -8.03 1.13 3.29
N VAL A 24 -7.56 0.31 4.23
CA VAL A 24 -6.15 -0.10 4.32
C VAL A 24 -6.06 -1.58 3.94
N SER A 25 -5.39 -1.87 2.83
CA SER A 25 -5.11 -3.25 2.42
C SER A 25 -3.81 -3.73 3.04
N ILE A 26 -3.88 -4.82 3.80
CA ILE A 26 -2.72 -5.49 4.37
C ILE A 26 -2.60 -6.87 3.72
N PHE A 27 -1.68 -6.97 2.77
CA PHE A 27 -1.38 -8.20 2.07
C PHE A 27 0.10 -8.24 1.74
N VAL A 28 0.78 -9.31 2.16
CA VAL A 28 2.14 -9.64 1.71
C VAL A 28 1.98 -10.43 0.42
N ASN A 29 2.29 -9.81 -0.72
CA ASN A 29 2.09 -10.43 -2.03
C ASN A 29 3.27 -11.32 -2.40
N PRO A 30 3.14 -12.67 -2.39
CA PRO A 30 4.26 -13.57 -2.66
C PRO A 30 4.88 -13.38 -4.05
N THR A 31 4.09 -12.90 -5.02
CA THR A 31 4.56 -12.68 -6.40
C THR A 31 5.51 -11.50 -6.55
N GLN A 32 5.63 -10.63 -5.53
CA GLN A 32 6.59 -9.52 -5.47
C GLN A 32 7.92 -9.91 -4.84
N PHE A 33 8.08 -11.18 -4.48
CA PHE A 33 9.31 -11.69 -3.87
C PHE A 33 10.03 -12.62 -4.85
N GLY A 34 11.32 -12.38 -5.04
CA GLY A 34 12.23 -13.29 -5.73
C GLY A 34 12.41 -14.61 -4.97
N ALA A 35 12.92 -15.65 -5.65
CA ALA A 35 13.09 -16.99 -5.08
C ALA A 35 13.98 -17.02 -3.82
N ASN A 36 14.94 -16.08 -3.71
CA ASN A 36 15.88 -15.98 -2.61
C ASN A 36 15.64 -14.73 -1.74
N GLU A 37 14.44 -14.14 -1.82
CA GLU A 37 14.08 -12.96 -1.02
C GLU A 37 13.41 -13.33 0.31
N ASP A 38 13.12 -12.32 1.10
CA ASP A 38 12.69 -12.40 2.50
C ASP A 38 11.21 -12.80 2.68
N LEU A 39 10.57 -13.49 1.73
CA LEU A 39 9.13 -13.81 1.83
C LEU A 39 8.77 -14.58 3.10
N SER A 40 9.59 -15.57 3.47
CA SER A 40 9.38 -16.43 4.64
C SER A 40 9.65 -15.71 5.96
N THR A 41 10.53 -14.70 5.94
CA THR A 41 10.94 -13.92 7.11
C THR A 41 10.30 -12.52 7.13
N TYR A 42 9.48 -12.18 6.14
CA TYR A 42 8.83 -10.87 6.03
C TYR A 42 7.96 -10.64 7.26
N LEU A 43 8.18 -9.52 7.94
CA LEU A 43 7.52 -9.22 9.21
C LEU A 43 5.99 -9.12 9.03
N ARG A 44 5.25 -9.78 9.92
CA ARG A 44 3.79 -9.82 9.92
C ARG A 44 3.29 -9.69 11.36
N ASP A 45 2.57 -8.61 11.64
CA ASP A 45 1.90 -8.41 12.92
C ASP A 45 0.56 -7.72 12.68
N PHE A 46 -0.45 -8.53 12.34
CA PHE A 46 -1.75 -8.02 11.93
C PHE A 46 -2.50 -7.34 13.08
N LEU A 47 -2.38 -7.86 14.31
CA LEU A 47 -3.05 -7.28 15.48
C LEU A 47 -2.50 -5.89 15.77
N ARG A 48 -1.18 -5.72 15.75
CA ARG A 48 -0.53 -4.41 15.89
C ARG A 48 -0.95 -3.45 14.77
N ASP A 49 -0.96 -3.92 13.53
CA ASP A 49 -1.34 -3.07 12.39
C ASP A 49 -2.81 -2.63 12.46
N GLU A 50 -3.71 -3.51 12.93
CA GLU A 50 -5.13 -3.19 13.14
C GLU A 50 -5.30 -2.16 14.27
N GLU A 51 -4.57 -2.32 15.38
CA GLU A 51 -4.59 -1.37 16.51
C GLU A 51 -4.14 0.02 16.06
N LEU A 52 -3.04 0.13 15.30
CA LEU A 52 -2.57 1.39 14.72
C LEU A 52 -3.63 2.05 13.82
N CYS A 53 -4.35 1.26 13.01
CA CYS A 53 -5.43 1.78 12.19
C CYS A 53 -6.60 2.31 13.05
N ARG A 54 -6.96 1.60 14.12
CA ARG A 54 -8.03 1.96 15.04
C ARG A 54 -7.72 3.27 15.78
N ASP A 55 -6.50 3.42 16.26
CA ASP A 55 -6.05 4.63 16.95
C ASP A 55 -6.15 5.88 16.06
N LEU A 56 -5.83 5.75 14.77
CA LEU A 56 -5.99 6.85 13.80
C LEU A 56 -7.47 7.22 13.58
N VAL A 57 -8.39 6.26 13.59
CA VAL A 57 -9.84 6.58 13.57
C VAL A 57 -10.21 7.43 14.78
N LEU A 58 -9.81 7.00 15.98
CA LEU A 58 -10.14 7.68 17.23
C LEU A 58 -9.57 9.10 17.31
N ARG A 59 -8.35 9.33 16.80
CA ARG A 59 -7.76 10.68 16.73
C ARG A 59 -8.50 11.59 15.74
N SER A 60 -9.02 11.02 14.65
CA SER A 60 -9.71 11.76 13.59
C SER A 60 -11.17 12.08 13.89
N SER A 61 -11.80 11.38 14.83
CA SER A 61 -13.24 11.46 15.13
C SER A 61 -13.65 12.63 16.03
N SER A 62 -12.70 13.46 16.47
CA SER A 62 -12.96 14.67 17.27
C SER A 62 -13.70 15.78 16.50
N ARG A 63 -13.91 15.63 15.19
CA ARG A 63 -14.75 16.53 14.38
C ARG A 63 -16.17 15.95 14.22
N PRO A 64 -17.23 16.59 14.76
CA PRO A 64 -18.58 16.01 14.84
C PRO A 64 -19.27 15.74 13.49
N MET A 65 -18.80 16.36 12.40
CA MET A 65 -19.60 16.46 11.17
C MET A 65 -19.36 15.32 10.16
N HIS A 66 -18.23 14.63 10.21
CA HIS A 66 -17.90 13.55 9.26
C HIS A 66 -17.38 12.34 10.05
N ARG A 67 -18.20 11.29 10.14
CA ARG A 67 -17.86 10.05 10.83
C ARG A 67 -16.86 9.27 9.95
N LYS A 68 -15.58 9.66 10.00
CA LYS A 68 -14.52 8.97 9.25
C LYS A 68 -14.41 7.53 9.72
N SER A 69 -14.30 6.59 8.78
CA SER A 69 -14.11 5.18 9.08
C SER A 69 -12.86 4.65 8.37
N ILE A 70 -12.08 3.84 9.09
CA ILE A 70 -10.99 3.05 8.50
C ILE A 70 -11.42 1.59 8.50
N ARG A 71 -11.36 0.93 7.34
CA ARG A 71 -11.53 -0.52 7.21
C ARG A 71 -10.22 -1.17 6.80
N ALA A 72 -9.63 -1.95 7.70
CA ALA A 72 -8.51 -2.83 7.35
C ALA A 72 -9.07 -4.08 6.66
N ILE A 73 -8.59 -4.39 5.46
CA ILE A 73 -8.94 -5.62 4.74
C ILE A 73 -7.67 -6.44 4.55
N SER A 74 -7.66 -7.62 5.16
CA SER A 74 -6.72 -8.69 4.85
C SER A 74 -7.47 -9.73 4.02
N LYS A 75 -7.25 -9.73 2.71
CA LYS A 75 -7.70 -10.81 1.83
C LYS A 75 -6.57 -11.13 0.86
N PRO A 76 -6.29 -12.43 0.61
CA PRO A 76 -5.35 -12.80 -0.43
C PRO A 76 -5.85 -12.25 -1.77
N LEU A 77 -5.02 -11.42 -2.42
CA LEU A 77 -5.25 -11.08 -3.81
C LEU A 77 -5.09 -12.37 -4.62
N LEU A 78 -6.02 -12.58 -5.54
CA LEU A 78 -6.09 -13.74 -6.43
C LEU A 78 -4.68 -14.13 -6.90
N ASN A 79 -4.31 -15.40 -6.73
CA ASN A 79 -2.99 -15.94 -7.10
C ASN A 79 -2.88 -15.96 -8.63
N LEU A 80 -2.61 -14.80 -9.24
CA LEU A 80 -2.59 -14.57 -10.67
C LEU A 80 -1.23 -14.95 -11.27
N ALA A 81 -0.80 -16.19 -11.03
CA ALA A 81 0.41 -16.77 -11.61
C ALA A 81 0.38 -16.84 -13.16
N THR A 82 -0.74 -16.49 -13.80
CA THR A 82 -1.01 -16.70 -15.22
C THR A 82 -0.84 -15.48 -16.13
N SER A 83 -0.46 -14.30 -15.65
CA SER A 83 -0.25 -13.12 -16.51
C SER A 83 1.21 -12.70 -16.68
N ARG A 84 2.18 -13.61 -16.55
CA ARG A 84 3.55 -13.35 -17.02
C ARG A 84 3.56 -13.31 -18.55
N ASN A 85 3.27 -12.19 -19.19
CA ASN A 85 3.83 -11.84 -20.51
C ASN A 85 3.51 -10.42 -20.98
N LEU A 86 4.43 -9.91 -21.81
CA LEU A 86 4.54 -8.59 -22.47
C LEU A 86 5.14 -7.42 -21.66
N TYR A 87 4.79 -7.17 -20.39
CA TYR A 87 5.31 -5.98 -19.66
C TYR A 87 6.53 -6.21 -18.75
N ALA A 88 6.86 -7.46 -18.41
CA ALA A 88 8.00 -7.77 -17.53
C ALA A 88 9.36 -7.35 -18.13
N ALA A 89 9.46 -7.23 -19.46
CA ALA A 89 10.69 -6.91 -20.17
C ALA A 89 11.21 -5.48 -19.92
N LEU A 90 10.37 -4.54 -19.46
CA LEU A 90 10.73 -3.13 -19.27
C LEU A 90 10.82 -2.71 -17.80
N SER A 91 10.37 -3.54 -16.86
CA SER A 91 10.20 -3.13 -15.45
C SER A 91 10.61 -4.18 -14.42
N GLY A 92 10.98 -5.39 -14.82
CA GLY A 92 11.31 -6.48 -13.90
C GLY A 92 10.07 -7.17 -13.29
N PRO A 93 10.24 -8.40 -12.76
CA PRO A 93 9.15 -9.24 -12.29
C PRO A 93 8.37 -8.65 -11.09
N ASP A 94 9.06 -7.96 -10.18
CA ASP A 94 8.44 -7.46 -8.94
C ASP A 94 7.50 -6.28 -9.20
N ILE A 95 7.91 -5.39 -10.10
CA ILE A 95 7.09 -4.25 -10.53
C ILE A 95 5.82 -4.72 -11.28
N PHE A 96 5.93 -5.80 -12.07
CA PHE A 96 4.77 -6.39 -12.71
C PHE A 96 3.76 -6.94 -11.67
N ALA A 97 4.24 -7.62 -10.65
CA ALA A 97 3.41 -8.12 -9.55
C ALA A 97 2.74 -6.98 -8.76
N VAL A 98 3.43 -5.84 -8.57
CA VAL A 98 2.84 -4.62 -8.00
C VAL A 98 1.67 -4.10 -8.85
N ARG A 99 1.84 -4.00 -10.18
CA ARG A 99 0.77 -3.58 -11.10
C ARG A 99 -0.45 -4.48 -10.97
N LEU A 100 -0.26 -5.80 -11.02
CA LEU A 100 -1.33 -6.80 -10.95
C LEU A 100 -2.09 -6.75 -9.62
N SER A 101 -1.35 -6.69 -8.51
CA SER A 101 -1.96 -6.56 -7.17
C SER A 101 -2.76 -5.26 -7.01
N SER A 102 -2.26 -4.16 -7.56
CA SER A 102 -2.94 -2.85 -7.53
C SER A 102 -4.24 -2.87 -8.32
N ALA A 103 -4.25 -3.49 -9.50
CA ALA A 103 -5.46 -3.66 -10.32
C ALA A 103 -6.50 -4.56 -9.61
N SER A 104 -6.07 -5.69 -9.06
CA SER A 104 -6.96 -6.61 -8.34
C SER A 104 -7.57 -5.96 -7.10
N CYS A 105 -6.77 -5.22 -6.31
CA CYS A 105 -7.27 -4.46 -5.16
C CYS A 105 -8.27 -3.39 -5.59
N SER A 106 -7.98 -2.67 -6.67
CA SER A 106 -8.86 -1.64 -7.24
C SER A 106 -10.22 -2.20 -7.65
N ASN A 107 -10.26 -3.39 -8.25
CA ASN A 107 -11.53 -4.03 -8.64
C ASN A 107 -12.37 -4.48 -7.44
N MET A 108 -11.74 -4.89 -6.33
CA MET A 108 -12.45 -5.33 -5.13
C MET A 108 -12.92 -4.16 -4.27
N VAL A 109 -12.09 -3.12 -4.12
CA VAL A 109 -12.35 -1.99 -3.23
C VAL A 109 -13.09 -0.85 -3.94
N GLN A 110 -12.89 -0.70 -5.25
CA GLN A 110 -13.42 0.38 -6.09
C GLN A 110 -13.19 1.77 -5.46
N PRO A 111 -11.94 2.14 -5.12
CA PRO A 111 -11.67 3.42 -4.49
C PRO A 111 -11.82 4.56 -5.50
N HIS A 112 -12.21 5.75 -5.05
CA HIS A 112 -12.14 6.96 -5.88
C HIS A 112 -10.70 7.52 -5.96
N VAL A 113 -9.93 7.30 -4.88
CA VAL A 113 -8.56 7.83 -4.71
C VAL A 113 -7.69 6.73 -4.09
N ALA A 114 -6.48 6.53 -4.61
CA ALA A 114 -5.47 5.65 -4.03
C ALA A 114 -4.20 6.44 -3.67
N PHE A 115 -3.59 6.08 -2.54
CA PHE A 115 -2.45 6.79 -1.95
C PHE A 115 -1.19 5.92 -2.03
N LEU A 116 -0.11 6.48 -2.59
CA LEU A 116 1.19 5.80 -2.74
C LEU A 116 2.30 6.61 -2.07
N GLY A 117 3.25 5.93 -1.44
CA GLY A 117 4.42 6.57 -0.83
C GLY A 117 5.49 6.89 -1.87
N GLN A 118 6.01 8.11 -1.87
CA GLN A 118 7.08 8.54 -2.79
C GLN A 118 8.40 7.79 -2.59
N LYS A 119 8.58 7.09 -1.47
CA LYS A 119 9.74 6.24 -1.21
C LYS A 119 9.99 5.28 -2.37
N ASP A 120 8.93 4.68 -2.90
CA ASP A 120 8.97 3.73 -4.00
C ASP A 120 8.57 4.43 -5.32
N VAL A 121 9.46 5.32 -5.80
CA VAL A 121 9.19 6.18 -6.98
C VAL A 121 8.82 5.35 -8.22
N GLN A 122 9.53 4.25 -8.48
CA GLN A 122 9.25 3.38 -9.62
C GLN A 122 7.85 2.77 -9.54
N GLN A 123 7.43 2.30 -8.37
CA GLN A 123 6.07 1.83 -8.14
C GLN A 123 5.03 2.92 -8.39
N CYS A 124 5.27 4.14 -7.92
CA CYS A 124 4.37 5.27 -8.16
C CYS A 124 4.17 5.53 -9.66
N VAL A 125 5.27 5.57 -10.43
CA VAL A 125 5.22 5.79 -11.87
C VAL A 125 4.45 4.68 -12.58
N VAL A 126 4.71 3.42 -12.23
CA VAL A 126 4.10 2.26 -12.88
C VAL A 126 2.61 2.15 -12.57
N VAL A 127 2.21 2.38 -11.32
CA VAL A 127 0.79 2.36 -10.93
C VAL A 127 0.03 3.54 -11.57
N ARG A 128 0.62 4.73 -11.62
CA ARG A 128 0.04 5.88 -12.35
C ARG A 128 -0.15 5.55 -13.83
N ARG A 129 0.86 4.96 -14.47
CA ARG A 129 0.77 4.56 -15.87
C ARG A 129 -0.28 3.47 -16.09
N MET A 130 -0.38 2.49 -15.19
CA MET A 130 -1.40 1.44 -15.23
C MET A 130 -2.82 2.00 -15.21
N VAL A 131 -3.10 2.95 -14.31
CA VAL A 131 -4.43 3.58 -14.19
C VAL A 131 -4.83 4.23 -15.52
N VAL A 132 -3.90 4.94 -16.16
CA VAL A 132 -4.11 5.56 -17.49
C VAL A 132 -4.30 4.50 -18.58
N ASP A 133 -3.39 3.53 -18.69
CA ASP A 133 -3.41 2.52 -19.75
C ASP A 133 -4.69 1.67 -19.72
N LEU A 134 -5.21 1.37 -18.52
CA LEU A 134 -6.35 0.49 -18.33
C LEU A 134 -7.67 1.24 -18.10
N ASN A 135 -7.67 2.57 -18.24
CA ASN A 135 -8.82 3.44 -17.98
C ASN A 135 -9.48 3.17 -16.61
N VAL A 136 -8.67 2.92 -15.59
CA VAL A 136 -9.17 2.68 -14.23
C VAL A 136 -9.60 4.03 -13.64
N PRO A 137 -10.84 4.21 -13.18
CA PRO A 137 -11.35 5.51 -12.75
C PRO A 137 -10.90 5.87 -11.33
N ILE A 138 -9.59 5.99 -11.11
CA ILE A 138 -8.97 6.22 -9.79
C ILE A 138 -8.00 7.39 -9.86
N GLU A 139 -8.10 8.34 -8.93
CA GLU A 139 -7.07 9.36 -8.72
C GLU A 139 -5.88 8.78 -7.93
N ILE A 140 -4.65 8.96 -8.42
CA ILE A 140 -3.44 8.59 -7.67
C ILE A 140 -2.84 9.81 -6.96
N VAL A 141 -2.82 9.77 -5.63
CA VAL A 141 -2.15 10.75 -4.77
C VAL A 141 -0.84 10.15 -4.25
N THR A 142 0.25 10.92 -4.36
CA THR A 142 1.55 10.53 -3.80
C THR A 142 1.84 11.30 -2.52
N VAL A 143 2.30 10.60 -1.49
CA VAL A 143 2.63 11.18 -0.18
C VAL A 143 4.15 11.20 0.01
N PRO A 144 4.73 12.31 0.51
CA PRO A 144 6.17 12.43 0.73
C PRO A 144 6.76 11.31 1.59
N THR A 145 8.03 10.99 1.32
CA THR A 145 8.78 9.98 2.09
C THR A 145 8.97 10.43 3.54
N VAL A 146 8.46 9.65 4.48
CA VAL A 146 8.76 9.81 5.91
C VAL A 146 10.10 9.15 6.24
N ARG A 147 10.91 9.82 7.04
CA ARG A 147 12.26 9.39 7.44
C ARG A 147 12.34 9.25 8.95
N GLU A 148 13.19 8.34 9.40
CA GLU A 148 13.61 8.24 10.79
C GLU A 148 14.35 9.51 11.21
N LYS A 149 14.52 9.73 12.53
CA LYS A 149 15.18 10.92 13.08
C LYS A 149 16.62 11.09 12.59
N ASP A 150 17.30 9.99 12.32
CA ASP A 150 18.67 9.87 11.84
C ASP A 150 18.78 9.87 10.30
N GLY A 151 17.66 10.06 9.57
CA GLY A 151 17.63 10.30 8.13
C GLY A 151 17.25 9.14 7.18
N PRO A 152 17.37 7.83 7.51
CA PRO A 152 16.95 6.78 6.59
C PRO A 152 15.44 6.85 6.33
N ALA A 153 15.02 6.46 5.13
CA ALA A 153 13.60 6.34 4.81
C ALA A 153 12.98 5.23 5.68
N MET A 154 11.80 5.47 6.23
CA MET A 154 11.11 4.47 7.03
C MET A 154 10.76 3.24 6.18
N SER A 155 10.99 2.06 6.74
CA SER A 155 10.74 0.79 6.08
C SER A 155 10.45 -0.28 7.12
N SER A 156 9.48 -1.17 6.84
CA SER A 156 9.28 -2.37 7.65
C SER A 156 10.58 -3.19 7.76
N ARG A 157 11.40 -3.17 6.70
CA ARG A 157 12.70 -3.86 6.64
C ARG A 157 13.81 -3.24 7.49
N ASN A 158 13.64 -2.02 8.03
CA ASN A 158 14.66 -1.40 8.90
C ASN A 158 14.92 -2.24 10.16
N ARG A 159 13.96 -3.08 10.56
CA ARG A 159 14.12 -4.02 11.68
C ARG A 159 15.11 -5.16 11.44
N TYR A 160 15.54 -5.38 10.19
CA TYR A 160 16.60 -6.35 9.90
C TYR A 160 18.00 -5.79 10.07
N LEU A 161 18.14 -4.47 10.28
CA LEU A 161 19.42 -3.76 10.41
C LEU A 161 19.90 -3.62 11.86
N SER A 162 19.17 -4.19 12.82
CA SER A 162 19.46 -4.15 14.26
C SER A 162 20.27 -5.34 14.73
#